data_AF-A0A4Q4CFG4-F1
#
_entry.id   AF-A0A4Q4CFG4-F1
#
_cell.length_a   1.000
_cell.length_b   1.000
_cell.length_c   1.000
_cell.angle_alpha   90.00
_cell.angle_beta   90.00
_cell.angle_gamma   90.00
#
_symmetry.space_group_name_H-M   'P 1'
#
loop_
_entity.id
_entity.type
_entity.pdbx_description
1 polymer ?
#
loop_
_entity_poly.entity_id
_entity_poly.type
_entity_poly.pdbx_seq_one_letter_code
_entity_poly.pdbx_strand_id
1 'polypeptide(L)'
;MKTRTGRSQQEDAALLRQARSIGATLLDGLTAEQVLGRVDVPVMRLGAEQTEWQCIRDDHAAMAAAGEWADLLDALRYTDQERVMASGGRRVAPLISEGMRAGLSTALSRKDWAAALAEIEALEGLYDRNPEDYCAAQVVAQAHVDFAQVRQKSAPQGKLSREVVSEGAVHFERAETLVTLFDPIEEMSPLLAATRYSLIPGIEDGGSVCREWYEDWVDLDPEDAAVHAAHAVNMLPGWYGSLSAFEREARRSVRLTNGVTGKASYAVFHIAAAEALGDLSPTMDLEFFLEGLHDYQVTTGCQHRANVSANLLAGMALGFRKDGADAAYQLTKTRAALSDVLWNRLREIQMDCWVRQTESLAFAMAEVFGPALKRGARIVRRGEGLGTLVRRT
;
A
#
# COMPACT_ATOMS: atom_id res chain seq x y z
N MET A 1 14.95 -22.75 -27.75
CA MET A 1 14.48 -21.38 -27.46
C MET A 1 13.55 -20.95 -28.61
N LYS A 2 12.24 -21.15 -28.47
CA LYS A 2 11.23 -20.67 -29.43
C LYS A 2 10.38 -19.61 -28.71
N THR A 3 10.30 -18.44 -29.31
CA THR A 3 9.60 -17.24 -28.85
C THR A 3 8.12 -17.52 -28.55
N ARG A 4 7.76 -17.53 -27.26
CA ARG A 4 6.38 -17.40 -26.78
C ARG A 4 5.98 -15.92 -26.87
N THR A 5 5.59 -15.43 -28.05
CA THR A 5 5.19 -14.02 -28.24
C THR A 5 3.71 -13.84 -28.58
N GLY A 6 2.99 -14.90 -28.95
CA GLY A 6 1.57 -14.80 -29.35
C GLY A 6 0.54 -15.10 -28.27
N ARG A 7 0.89 -15.89 -27.23
CA ARG A 7 -0.07 -16.38 -26.22
C ARG A 7 -0.28 -15.38 -25.06
N SER A 8 0.77 -14.65 -24.67
CA SER A 8 0.70 -13.60 -23.63
C SER A 8 -0.14 -12.40 -24.07
N GLN A 9 0.01 -11.94 -25.34
CA GLN A 9 -0.77 -10.81 -25.86
C GLN A 9 -2.30 -11.06 -25.86
N GLN A 10 -2.73 -12.32 -25.99
CA GLN A 10 -4.16 -12.68 -25.92
C GLN A 10 -4.69 -12.71 -24.47
N GLU A 11 -3.86 -13.08 -23.51
CA GLU A 11 -4.16 -13.05 -22.07
C GLU A 11 -4.21 -11.60 -21.56
N ASP A 12 -3.25 -10.76 -21.95
CA ASP A 12 -3.18 -9.32 -21.63
C ASP A 12 -4.44 -8.57 -22.14
N ALA A 13 -4.86 -8.86 -23.38
CA ALA A 13 -6.07 -8.30 -23.96
C ALA A 13 -7.36 -8.83 -23.32
N ALA A 14 -7.34 -10.01 -22.68
CA ALA A 14 -8.49 -10.56 -21.97
C ALA A 14 -8.69 -9.88 -20.60
N LEU A 15 -7.61 -9.47 -19.93
CA LEU A 15 -7.68 -8.73 -18.67
C LEU A 15 -8.27 -7.33 -18.86
N LEU A 16 -7.85 -6.60 -19.89
CA LEU A 16 -8.48 -5.32 -20.26
C LEU A 16 -9.95 -5.46 -20.69
N ARG A 17 -10.34 -6.64 -21.21
CA ARG A 17 -11.74 -6.97 -21.56
C ARG A 17 -12.64 -7.16 -20.33
N GLN A 18 -12.10 -7.58 -19.19
CA GLN A 18 -12.86 -7.74 -17.94
C GLN A 18 -13.11 -6.40 -17.23
N ALA A 19 -12.22 -5.41 -17.41
CA ALA A 19 -12.37 -4.06 -16.84
C ALA A 19 -13.37 -3.15 -17.60
N ARG A 20 -14.15 -3.70 -18.54
CA ARG A 20 -15.10 -2.95 -19.37
C ARG A 20 -16.38 -2.60 -18.59
N SER A 21 -16.48 -1.38 -18.06
CA SER A 21 -17.78 -0.76 -17.76
C SER A 21 -18.37 -0.09 -19.02
N ILE A 22 -19.69 0.12 -18.99
CA ILE A 22 -20.59 0.32 -20.13
C ILE A 22 -20.35 1.64 -20.88
N GLY A 23 -20.15 1.57 -22.20
CA GLY A 23 -20.68 2.49 -23.23
C GLY A 23 -20.41 4.00 -23.16
N ALA A 24 -19.72 4.52 -22.15
CA ALA A 24 -19.46 5.94 -22.02
C ALA A 24 -18.39 6.41 -23.01
N THR A 25 -18.71 7.43 -23.79
CA THR A 25 -17.75 8.14 -24.62
C THR A 25 -16.75 8.84 -23.70
N LEU A 26 -15.47 8.47 -23.80
CA LEU A 26 -14.39 9.18 -23.13
C LEU A 26 -14.10 10.51 -23.84
N LEU A 27 -13.08 11.21 -23.36
CA LEU A 27 -12.51 12.35 -24.05
C LEU A 27 -12.28 12.03 -25.52
N ASP A 28 -12.36 13.07 -26.35
CA ASP A 28 -12.02 12.98 -27.75
C ASP A 28 -12.97 12.11 -28.61
N GLY A 29 -14.11 11.66 -28.08
CA GLY A 29 -15.08 10.87 -28.85
C GLY A 29 -14.72 9.39 -28.97
N LEU A 30 -13.66 8.95 -28.28
CA LEU A 30 -13.26 7.54 -28.21
C LEU A 30 -14.02 6.86 -27.07
N THR A 31 -14.41 5.61 -27.27
CA THR A 31 -14.92 4.77 -26.16
C THR A 31 -13.75 4.16 -25.38
N ALA A 32 -13.99 3.75 -24.13
CA ALA A 32 -13.01 3.01 -23.34
C ALA A 32 -12.51 1.75 -24.07
N GLU A 33 -13.40 1.04 -24.77
CA GLU A 33 -13.02 -0.11 -25.59
C GLU A 33 -12.04 0.25 -26.71
N GLN A 34 -12.29 1.35 -27.44
CA GLN A 34 -11.40 1.78 -28.52
C GLN A 34 -10.02 2.21 -28.01
N VAL A 35 -9.96 2.80 -26.81
CA VAL A 35 -8.70 3.20 -26.17
C VAL A 35 -7.93 1.97 -25.70
N LEU A 36 -8.57 1.11 -24.89
CA LEU A 36 -7.91 -0.07 -24.33
C LEU A 36 -7.53 -1.10 -25.40
N GLY A 37 -8.30 -1.22 -26.49
CA GLY A 37 -7.95 -2.06 -27.65
C GLY A 37 -6.71 -1.62 -28.42
N ARG A 38 -6.15 -0.44 -28.10
CA ARG A 38 -4.92 0.11 -28.69
C ARG A 38 -3.74 0.05 -27.73
N VAL A 39 -3.89 -0.54 -26.55
CA VAL A 39 -2.81 -0.73 -25.58
C VAL A 39 -2.05 -2.01 -25.91
N ASP A 40 -0.81 -1.86 -26.38
CA ASP A 40 0.16 -2.91 -26.76
C ASP A 40 1.36 -2.90 -25.80
N VAL A 41 1.11 -2.79 -24.50
CA VAL A 41 2.13 -2.96 -23.45
C VAL A 41 1.79 -4.17 -22.57
N PRO A 42 2.76 -4.74 -21.83
CA PRO A 42 2.46 -5.82 -20.89
C PRO A 42 1.35 -5.40 -19.92
N VAL A 43 0.31 -6.23 -19.80
CA VAL A 43 -0.80 -6.04 -18.85
C VAL A 43 -0.88 -7.24 -17.94
N MET A 44 -0.56 -7.03 -16.67
CA MET A 44 -0.50 -8.10 -15.69
C MET A 44 -1.69 -8.00 -14.74
N ARG A 45 -2.22 -9.14 -14.33
CA ARG A 45 -3.24 -9.17 -13.26
C ARG A 45 -2.66 -8.74 -11.92
N LEU A 46 -1.41 -9.15 -11.67
CA LEU A 46 -0.63 -8.89 -10.47
C LEU A 46 0.77 -8.46 -10.91
N GLY A 47 1.26 -7.35 -10.38
CA GLY A 47 2.64 -6.88 -10.61
C GLY A 47 3.71 -7.86 -10.15
N ALA A 48 4.94 -7.72 -10.68
CA ALA A 48 6.08 -8.53 -10.26
C ALA A 48 6.44 -8.29 -8.78
N GLU A 49 6.38 -7.04 -8.33
CA GLU A 49 6.62 -6.66 -6.93
C GLU A 49 5.61 -7.32 -5.99
N GLN A 50 4.31 -7.24 -6.31
CA GLN A 50 3.29 -7.87 -5.48
C GLN A 50 3.37 -9.40 -5.50
N THR A 51 3.81 -9.98 -6.63
CA THR A 51 4.11 -11.42 -6.72
C THR A 51 5.26 -11.81 -5.79
N GLU A 52 6.36 -11.05 -5.80
CA GLU A 52 7.48 -11.25 -4.87
C GLU A 52 7.03 -11.18 -3.42
N TRP A 53 6.23 -10.17 -3.05
CA TRP A 53 5.71 -10.05 -1.69
C TRP A 53 4.82 -11.21 -1.27
N GLN A 54 4.07 -11.79 -2.21
CA GLN A 54 3.25 -12.97 -1.95
C GLN A 54 4.12 -14.22 -1.79
N CYS A 55 5.14 -14.40 -2.64
CA CYS A 55 6.09 -15.50 -2.51
C CYS A 55 6.81 -15.49 -1.15
N ILE A 56 7.28 -14.32 -0.69
CA ILE A 56 7.90 -14.20 0.63
C ILE A 56 6.92 -14.67 1.72
N ARG A 57 5.66 -14.22 1.69
CA ARG A 57 4.64 -14.66 2.66
C ARG A 57 4.39 -16.16 2.59
N ASP A 58 4.22 -16.71 1.39
CA ASP A 58 3.90 -18.12 1.17
C ASP A 58 5.04 -19.04 1.60
N ASP A 59 6.29 -18.67 1.30
CA ASP A 59 7.48 -19.42 1.69
C ASP A 59 7.60 -19.50 3.22
N HIS A 60 7.45 -18.37 3.92
CA HIS A 60 7.56 -18.34 5.38
C HIS A 60 6.32 -18.95 6.08
N ALA A 61 5.15 -18.92 5.43
CA ALA A 61 3.99 -19.69 5.90
C ALA A 61 4.23 -21.20 5.79
N ALA A 62 4.88 -21.68 4.73
CA ALA A 62 5.23 -23.08 4.58
C ALA A 62 6.27 -23.53 5.65
N MET A 63 7.28 -22.69 5.94
CA MET A 63 8.24 -22.93 7.02
C MET A 63 7.54 -22.99 8.39
N ALA A 64 6.59 -22.09 8.66
CA ALA A 64 5.84 -22.08 9.91
C ALA A 64 5.00 -23.35 10.06
N ALA A 65 4.34 -23.79 8.99
CA ALA A 65 3.60 -25.06 8.96
C ALA A 65 4.50 -26.29 9.13
N ALA A 66 5.76 -26.22 8.70
CA ALA A 66 6.77 -27.25 8.92
C ALA A 66 7.39 -27.22 10.33
N GLY A 67 7.12 -26.18 11.13
CA GLY A 67 7.67 -26.02 12.47
C GLY A 67 9.13 -25.54 12.49
N GLU A 68 9.62 -24.93 11.40
CA GLU A 68 10.98 -24.41 11.23
C GLU A 68 11.17 -23.06 11.97
N TRP A 69 10.78 -23.02 13.24
CA TRP A 69 10.66 -21.79 14.02
C TRP A 69 11.99 -21.09 14.29
N ALA A 70 13.08 -21.84 14.48
CA ALA A 70 14.41 -21.25 14.70
C ALA A 70 14.88 -20.47 13.47
N ASP A 71 14.79 -21.09 12.28
CA ASP A 71 15.19 -20.46 11.02
C ASP A 71 14.29 -19.25 10.69
N LEU A 72 13.00 -19.34 11.01
CA LEU A 72 12.06 -18.22 10.85
C LEU A 72 12.42 -17.02 11.74
N LEU A 73 12.73 -17.25 13.01
CA LEU A 73 13.10 -16.18 13.94
C LEU A 73 14.43 -15.53 13.53
N ASP A 74 15.40 -16.32 13.07
CA ASP A 74 16.67 -15.80 12.56
C ASP A 74 16.49 -14.98 11.28
N ALA A 75 15.68 -15.46 10.33
CA ALA A 75 15.35 -14.73 9.11
C ALA A 75 14.60 -13.43 9.41
N LEU A 76 13.65 -13.47 10.35
CA LEU A 76 12.88 -12.30 10.77
C LEU A 76 13.81 -11.24 11.39
N ARG A 77 14.65 -11.64 12.34
CA ARG A 77 15.62 -10.75 13.01
C ARG A 77 16.59 -10.12 12.04
N TYR A 78 17.20 -10.94 11.18
CA TYR A 78 18.14 -10.46 10.17
C TYR A 78 17.50 -9.42 9.25
N THR A 79 16.32 -9.73 8.71
CA THR A 79 15.65 -8.83 7.76
C THR A 79 15.13 -7.54 8.40
N ASP A 80 14.80 -7.58 9.69
CA ASP A 80 14.38 -6.43 10.48
C ASP A 80 15.55 -5.50 10.79
N GLN A 81 16.63 -6.04 11.37
CA GLN A 81 17.81 -5.26 11.74
C GLN A 81 18.56 -4.72 10.53
N GLU A 82 18.63 -5.47 9.43
CA GLU A 82 19.25 -4.99 8.18
C GLU A 82 18.30 -4.16 7.32
N ARG A 83 17.04 -3.97 7.76
CA ARG A 83 15.98 -3.26 7.02
C ARG A 83 15.87 -3.77 5.59
N VAL A 84 15.93 -5.09 5.39
CA VAL A 84 15.95 -5.67 4.05
C VAL A 84 14.68 -5.27 3.28
N MET A 85 14.88 -4.79 2.06
CA MET A 85 13.82 -4.25 1.20
C MET A 85 13.58 -5.19 0.01
N ALA A 86 12.33 -5.60 -0.18
CA ALA A 86 11.87 -6.25 -1.42
C ALA A 86 11.58 -5.20 -2.51
N SER A 87 11.36 -5.65 -3.75
CA SER A 87 11.00 -4.74 -4.84
C SER A 87 9.77 -3.91 -4.48
N GLY A 88 9.67 -2.69 -5.01
CA GLY A 88 8.56 -1.78 -4.71
C GLY A 88 8.68 -1.01 -3.40
N GLY A 89 9.73 -1.29 -2.62
CA GLY A 89 10.02 -0.58 -1.39
C GLY A 89 9.28 -1.10 -0.16
N ARG A 90 8.95 -2.40 -0.15
CA ARG A 90 8.32 -3.07 0.99
C ARG A 90 9.40 -3.72 1.85
N ARG A 91 9.37 -3.51 3.17
CA ARG A 91 10.27 -4.21 4.09
C ARG A 91 9.95 -5.71 4.14
N VAL A 92 10.98 -6.54 4.17
CA VAL A 92 10.85 -8.00 4.17
C VAL A 92 10.39 -8.51 5.52
N ALA A 93 10.86 -7.94 6.64
CA ALA A 93 10.51 -8.42 7.98
C ALA A 93 8.98 -8.43 8.25
N PRO A 94 8.21 -7.38 7.91
CA PRO A 94 6.74 -7.47 7.98
C PRO A 94 6.14 -8.58 7.12
N LEU A 95 6.68 -8.87 5.93
CA LEU A 95 6.20 -9.95 5.06
C LEU A 95 6.47 -11.34 5.65
N ILE A 96 7.65 -11.54 6.27
CA ILE A 96 7.97 -12.77 7.00
C ILE A 96 7.02 -12.94 8.18
N SER A 97 6.87 -11.89 8.99
CA SER A 97 5.97 -11.84 10.14
C SER A 97 4.52 -12.17 9.74
N GLU A 98 4.04 -11.62 8.62
CA GLU A 98 2.74 -11.97 8.03
C GLU A 98 2.65 -13.45 7.59
N GLY A 99 3.72 -14.00 6.99
CA GLY A 99 3.81 -15.42 6.63
C GLY A 99 3.72 -16.34 7.85
N MET A 100 4.44 -16.01 8.93
CA MET A 100 4.37 -16.74 10.21
C MET A 100 2.96 -16.75 10.82
N ARG A 101 2.14 -15.71 10.54
CA ARG A 101 0.73 -15.59 10.96
C ARG A 101 -0.29 -15.99 9.90
N ALA A 102 0.12 -16.66 8.81
CA ALA A 102 -0.79 -16.95 7.70
C ALA A 102 -2.00 -17.82 8.10
N GLY A 103 -1.82 -18.75 9.04
CA GLY A 103 -2.90 -19.56 9.62
C GLY A 103 -3.96 -18.70 10.30
N LEU A 104 -3.53 -17.80 11.20
CA LEU A 104 -4.39 -16.81 11.85
C LEU A 104 -5.11 -15.93 10.82
N SER A 105 -4.39 -15.37 9.85
CA SER A 105 -4.98 -14.50 8.82
C SER A 105 -6.07 -15.23 8.02
N THR A 106 -5.83 -16.50 7.68
CA THR A 106 -6.81 -17.36 7.01
C THR A 106 -8.05 -17.57 7.88
N ALA A 107 -7.89 -17.88 9.17
CA ALA A 107 -9.00 -18.06 10.09
C ALA A 107 -9.83 -16.77 10.28
N LEU A 108 -9.16 -15.62 10.48
CA LEU A 108 -9.78 -14.30 10.60
C LEU A 108 -10.57 -13.92 9.35
N SER A 109 -10.04 -14.19 8.15
CA SER A 109 -10.73 -13.90 6.89
C SER A 109 -12.06 -14.66 6.73
N ARG A 110 -12.13 -15.88 7.30
CA ARG A 110 -13.32 -16.73 7.33
C ARG A 110 -14.23 -16.42 8.52
N LYS A 111 -13.82 -15.50 9.40
CA LYS A 111 -14.45 -15.22 10.70
C LYS A 111 -14.58 -16.48 11.57
N ASP A 112 -13.62 -17.40 11.43
CA ASP A 112 -13.52 -18.58 12.28
C ASP A 112 -12.72 -18.22 13.53
N TRP A 113 -13.42 -17.69 14.53
CA TRP A 113 -12.79 -17.17 15.74
C TRP A 113 -12.13 -18.26 16.59
N ALA A 114 -12.68 -19.48 16.57
CA ALA A 114 -12.12 -20.60 17.31
C ALA A 114 -10.80 -21.05 16.68
N ALA A 115 -10.74 -21.18 15.35
CA ALA A 115 -9.49 -21.46 14.65
C ALA A 115 -8.47 -20.33 14.86
N ALA A 116 -8.90 -19.06 14.81
CA ALA A 116 -8.02 -17.92 15.04
C ALA A 116 -7.39 -17.95 16.45
N LEU A 117 -8.16 -18.29 17.49
CA LEU A 117 -7.63 -18.43 18.85
C LEU A 117 -6.65 -19.61 18.98
N ALA A 118 -6.91 -20.72 18.29
CA ALA A 118 -5.98 -21.87 18.28
C ALA A 118 -4.64 -21.52 17.60
N GLU A 119 -4.66 -20.70 16.54
CA GLU A 119 -3.45 -20.18 15.90
C GLU A 119 -2.68 -19.25 16.85
N ILE A 120 -3.38 -18.38 17.60
CA ILE A 120 -2.75 -17.55 18.64
C ILE A 120 -2.11 -18.42 19.72
N GLU A 121 -2.80 -19.46 20.21
CA GLU A 121 -2.25 -20.39 21.22
C GLU A 121 -0.99 -21.10 20.74
N ALA A 122 -0.94 -21.51 19.46
CA ALA A 122 0.26 -22.09 18.87
C ALA A 122 1.44 -21.10 18.85
N LEU A 123 1.16 -19.82 18.54
CA LEU A 123 2.15 -18.74 18.57
C LEU A 123 2.57 -18.37 20.00
N GLU A 124 1.67 -18.40 20.98
CA GLU A 124 2.03 -18.25 22.40
C GLU A 124 3.03 -19.33 22.82
N GLY A 125 2.82 -20.58 22.41
CA GLY A 125 3.79 -21.65 22.62
C GLY A 125 5.15 -21.41 21.95
N LEU A 126 5.20 -20.66 20.83
CA LEU A 126 6.46 -20.23 20.21
C LEU A 126 7.20 -19.26 21.12
N TYR A 127 6.51 -18.27 21.69
CA TYR A 127 7.11 -17.32 22.64
C TYR A 127 7.54 -18.01 23.95
N ASP A 128 6.74 -18.91 24.52
CA ASP A 128 7.09 -19.65 25.74
C ASP A 128 8.42 -20.42 25.62
N ARG A 129 8.76 -20.88 24.41
CA ARG A 129 10.03 -21.54 24.12
C ARG A 129 11.19 -20.57 23.86
N ASN A 130 10.90 -19.31 23.55
CA ASN A 130 11.86 -18.28 23.19
C ASN A 130 11.54 -16.93 23.88
N PRO A 131 11.46 -16.88 25.23
CA PRO A 131 10.94 -15.71 25.93
C PRO A 131 11.85 -14.47 25.86
N GLU A 132 13.13 -14.67 25.55
CA GLU A 132 14.14 -13.61 25.39
C GLU A 132 14.30 -13.15 23.93
N ASP A 133 13.49 -13.68 23.00
CA ASP A 133 13.55 -13.33 21.59
C ASP A 133 12.47 -12.32 21.21
N TYR A 134 12.89 -11.09 20.92
CA TYR A 134 11.96 -10.01 20.54
C TYR A 134 11.15 -10.37 19.28
N CYS A 135 11.68 -11.18 18.37
CA CYS A 135 10.98 -11.61 17.16
C CYS A 135 9.82 -12.55 17.49
N ALA A 136 10.00 -13.44 18.46
CA ALA A 136 8.93 -14.31 18.95
C ALA A 136 7.84 -13.46 19.62
N ALA A 137 8.23 -12.53 20.50
CA ALA A 137 7.29 -11.60 21.14
C ALA A 137 6.52 -10.75 20.12
N GLN A 138 7.21 -10.22 19.11
CA GLN A 138 6.63 -9.41 18.04
C GLN A 138 5.54 -10.17 17.28
N VAL A 139 5.82 -11.40 16.85
CA VAL A 139 4.87 -12.20 16.06
C VAL A 139 3.60 -12.49 16.87
N VAL A 140 3.73 -12.85 18.15
CA VAL A 140 2.59 -13.09 19.04
C VAL A 140 1.82 -11.80 19.30
N ALA A 141 2.51 -10.70 19.65
CA ALA A 141 1.86 -9.42 19.88
C ALA A 141 1.07 -8.94 18.67
N GLN A 142 1.65 -9.02 17.47
CA GLN A 142 0.96 -8.65 16.24
C GLN A 142 -0.25 -9.57 15.96
N ALA A 143 -0.17 -10.86 16.30
CA ALA A 143 -1.32 -11.77 16.18
C ALA A 143 -2.50 -11.34 17.06
N HIS A 144 -2.23 -10.92 18.30
CA HIS A 144 -3.26 -10.38 19.19
C HIS A 144 -3.85 -9.07 18.65
N VAL A 145 -3.03 -8.16 18.13
CA VAL A 145 -3.47 -6.91 17.49
C VAL A 145 -4.37 -7.21 16.27
N ASP A 146 -3.93 -8.10 15.39
CA ASP A 146 -4.66 -8.50 14.18
C ASP A 146 -6.05 -9.06 14.56
N PHE A 147 -6.12 -9.93 15.57
CA PHE A 147 -7.38 -10.47 16.07
C PHE A 147 -8.32 -9.37 16.59
N ALA A 148 -7.83 -8.50 17.49
CA ALA A 148 -8.62 -7.43 18.08
C ALA A 148 -9.20 -6.49 17.01
N GLN A 149 -8.35 -6.08 16.06
CA GLN A 149 -8.75 -5.16 14.98
C GLN A 149 -9.78 -5.79 14.04
N VAL A 150 -9.59 -7.03 13.60
CA VAL A 150 -10.54 -7.72 12.71
C VAL A 150 -11.86 -7.99 13.42
N ARG A 151 -11.81 -8.36 14.71
CA ARG A 151 -13.00 -8.61 15.52
C ARG A 151 -13.83 -7.34 15.69
N GLN A 152 -13.20 -6.21 16.01
CA GLN A 152 -13.88 -4.91 16.11
C GLN A 152 -14.49 -4.47 14.77
N LYS A 153 -13.74 -4.57 13.66
CA LYS A 153 -14.22 -4.23 12.31
C LYS A 153 -15.36 -5.13 11.82
N SER A 154 -15.46 -6.35 12.35
CA SER A 154 -16.53 -7.30 12.01
C SER A 154 -17.86 -7.02 12.72
N ALA A 155 -17.86 -6.16 13.75
CA ALA A 155 -19.08 -5.77 14.44
C ALA A 155 -19.97 -4.90 13.53
N PRO A 156 -21.30 -5.09 13.56
CA PRO A 156 -22.22 -4.23 12.80
C PRO A 156 -22.04 -2.76 13.17
N GLN A 157 -22.12 -1.87 12.17
CA GLN A 157 -21.98 -0.43 12.37
C GLN A 157 -22.90 0.08 13.49
N GLY A 158 -22.31 0.81 14.44
CA GLY A 158 -23.02 1.37 15.60
C GLY A 158 -23.42 0.35 16.68
N LYS A 159 -22.96 -0.90 16.61
CA LYS A 159 -23.28 -1.97 17.57
C LYS A 159 -22.05 -2.75 18.03
N LEU A 160 -20.99 -2.04 18.43
CA LEU A 160 -19.91 -2.66 19.21
C LEU A 160 -20.48 -3.07 20.57
N SER A 161 -20.64 -4.37 20.81
CA SER A 161 -21.09 -4.87 22.11
C SER A 161 -19.99 -4.68 23.14
N ARG A 162 -20.38 -4.54 24.42
CA ARG A 162 -19.42 -4.47 25.53
C ARG A 162 -18.51 -5.70 25.58
N GLU A 163 -19.02 -6.85 25.15
CA GLU A 163 -18.25 -8.09 25.04
C GLU A 163 -17.13 -7.99 24.00
N VAL A 164 -17.42 -7.50 22.79
CA VAL A 164 -16.39 -7.33 21.73
C VAL A 164 -15.33 -6.31 22.15
N VAL A 165 -15.72 -5.25 22.85
CA VAL A 165 -14.78 -4.26 23.40
C VAL A 165 -13.90 -4.90 24.47
N SER A 166 -14.49 -5.65 25.40
CA SER A 166 -13.75 -6.34 26.47
C SER A 166 -12.81 -7.42 25.94
N GLU A 167 -13.24 -8.19 24.94
CA GLU A 167 -12.41 -9.19 24.26
C GLU A 167 -11.22 -8.51 23.57
N GLY A 168 -11.46 -7.42 22.82
CA GLY A 168 -10.39 -6.65 22.20
C GLY A 168 -9.37 -6.10 23.21
N ALA A 169 -9.84 -5.60 24.37
CA ALA A 169 -8.96 -5.09 25.42
C ALA A 169 -7.99 -6.16 25.95
N VAL A 170 -8.45 -7.40 26.17
CA VAL A 170 -7.59 -8.52 26.60
C VAL A 170 -6.49 -8.80 25.57
N HIS A 171 -6.82 -8.76 24.27
CA HIS A 171 -5.81 -8.97 23.23
C HIS A 171 -4.80 -7.80 23.17
N PHE A 172 -5.25 -6.55 23.27
CA PHE A 172 -4.35 -5.41 23.32
C PHE A 172 -3.43 -5.45 24.56
N GLU A 173 -3.95 -5.78 25.74
CA GLU A 173 -3.18 -5.90 26.98
C GLU A 173 -2.10 -7.00 26.89
N ARG A 174 -2.45 -8.15 26.29
CA ARG A 174 -1.46 -9.22 26.06
C ARG A 174 -0.37 -8.78 25.09
N ALA A 175 -0.74 -8.12 24.00
CA ALA A 175 0.21 -7.60 23.03
C ALA A 175 1.14 -6.53 23.64
N GLU A 176 0.59 -5.61 24.44
CA GLU A 176 1.36 -4.61 25.19
C GLU A 176 2.35 -5.27 26.17
N THR A 177 1.90 -6.26 26.93
CA THR A 177 2.76 -7.01 27.85
C THR A 177 3.96 -7.62 27.12
N LEU A 178 3.78 -8.13 25.90
CA LEU A 178 4.85 -8.75 25.13
C LEU A 178 5.83 -7.73 24.56
N VAL A 179 5.34 -6.65 23.94
CA VAL A 179 6.22 -5.67 23.30
C VAL A 179 6.94 -4.77 24.31
N THR A 180 6.43 -4.60 25.53
CA THR A 180 7.07 -3.77 26.57
C THR A 180 8.25 -4.46 27.25
N LEU A 181 8.48 -5.75 26.98
CA LEU A 181 9.67 -6.47 27.43
C LEU A 181 10.94 -6.08 26.66
N PHE A 182 10.78 -5.46 25.50
CA PHE A 182 11.86 -5.14 24.58
C PHE A 182 11.78 -3.66 24.17
N ASP A 183 12.92 -2.99 24.09
CA ASP A 183 13.00 -1.64 23.53
C ASP A 183 13.29 -1.73 22.01
N PRO A 184 12.40 -1.22 21.13
CA PRO A 184 12.66 -1.21 19.69
C PRO A 184 13.97 -0.53 19.28
N ILE A 185 14.45 0.45 20.05
CA ILE A 185 15.71 1.13 19.78
C ILE A 185 16.90 0.25 20.16
N GLU A 186 16.89 -0.38 21.33
CA GLU A 186 17.97 -1.28 21.77
C GLU A 186 18.07 -2.52 20.85
N GLU A 187 16.94 -3.05 20.42
CA GLU A 187 16.87 -4.19 19.49
C GLU A 187 17.12 -3.81 18.02
N MET A 188 17.21 -2.50 17.73
CA MET A 188 17.33 -1.95 16.37
C MET A 188 16.19 -2.45 15.44
N SER A 189 14.97 -2.52 15.98
CA SER A 189 13.81 -3.19 15.37
C SER A 189 12.69 -2.23 14.95
N PRO A 190 12.67 -1.78 13.67
CA PRO A 190 11.51 -1.10 13.10
C PRO A 190 10.23 -1.94 13.18
N LEU A 191 10.32 -3.27 13.07
CA LEU A 191 9.16 -4.17 13.14
C LEU A 191 8.51 -4.16 14.53
N LEU A 192 9.31 -4.14 15.60
CA LEU A 192 8.80 -4.02 16.96
C LEU A 192 8.17 -2.64 17.18
N ALA A 193 8.81 -1.57 16.69
CA ALA A 193 8.24 -0.22 16.72
C ALA A 193 6.88 -0.14 15.99
N ALA A 194 6.75 -0.78 14.82
CA ALA A 194 5.50 -0.89 14.08
C ALA A 194 4.40 -1.61 14.87
N THR A 195 4.77 -2.68 15.57
CA THR A 195 3.84 -3.49 16.38
C THR A 195 3.37 -2.68 17.59
N ARG A 196 4.29 -1.99 18.27
CA ARG A 196 3.98 -1.06 19.36
C ARG A 196 3.06 0.06 18.89
N TYR A 197 3.35 0.66 17.74
CA TYR A 197 2.50 1.68 17.13
C TYR A 197 1.07 1.16 16.85
N SER A 198 0.93 -0.11 16.49
CA SER A 198 -0.37 -0.74 16.23
C SER A 198 -1.21 -1.00 17.49
N LEU A 199 -0.65 -0.81 18.70
CA LEU A 199 -1.38 -0.87 19.98
C LEU A 199 -2.19 0.38 20.28
N ILE A 200 -1.90 1.51 19.62
CA ILE A 200 -2.54 2.82 19.90
C ILE A 200 -4.07 2.74 20.04
N PRO A 201 -4.83 1.97 19.23
CA PRO A 201 -6.27 1.78 19.40
C PRO A 201 -6.72 1.21 20.76
N GLY A 202 -5.84 0.47 21.44
CA GLY A 202 -6.09 -0.12 22.76
C GLY A 202 -5.63 0.75 23.93
N ILE A 203 -4.92 1.85 23.69
CA ILE A 203 -4.33 2.71 24.72
C ILE A 203 -5.30 3.82 25.11
N GLU A 204 -5.51 4.00 26.43
CA GLU A 204 -6.23 5.15 26.95
C GLU A 204 -5.49 6.45 26.59
N ASP A 205 -6.19 7.37 25.92
CA ASP A 205 -5.59 8.59 25.35
C ASP A 205 -4.40 8.32 24.40
N GLY A 206 -4.52 7.30 23.53
CA GLY A 206 -3.49 6.93 22.56
C GLY A 206 -2.99 8.07 21.64
N GLY A 207 -3.76 9.16 21.50
CA GLY A 207 -3.32 10.36 20.80
C GLY A 207 -2.12 11.06 21.44
N SER A 208 -1.93 10.91 22.75
CA SER A 208 -0.80 11.49 23.50
C SER A 208 0.54 10.87 23.14
N VAL A 209 0.60 9.56 22.86
CA VAL A 209 1.82 8.81 22.53
C VAL A 209 2.07 8.67 21.03
N CYS A 210 1.02 8.86 20.21
CA CYS A 210 1.03 8.59 18.77
C CYS A 210 2.15 9.31 18.01
N ARG A 211 2.53 10.52 18.43
CA ARG A 211 3.60 11.29 17.78
C ARG A 211 4.98 10.74 18.12
N GLU A 212 5.27 10.54 19.40
CA GLU A 212 6.57 10.09 19.88
C GLU A 212 6.92 8.73 19.28
N TRP A 213 5.99 7.77 19.33
CA TRP A 213 6.22 6.43 18.77
C TRP A 213 6.36 6.43 17.26
N TYR A 214 5.74 7.39 16.57
CA TYR A 214 5.96 7.58 15.14
C TYR A 214 7.36 8.15 14.85
N GLU A 215 7.83 9.11 15.65
CA GLU A 215 9.18 9.68 15.50
C GLU A 215 10.24 8.59 15.74
N ASP A 216 10.12 7.77 16.79
CA ASP A 216 11.02 6.65 17.05
C ASP A 216 11.03 5.64 15.89
N TRP A 217 9.86 5.31 15.34
CA TRP A 217 9.74 4.37 14.23
C TRP A 217 10.35 4.94 12.93
N VAL A 218 10.14 6.23 12.65
CA VAL A 218 10.77 6.90 11.50
C VAL A 218 12.29 6.98 11.67
N ASP A 219 12.79 7.25 12.88
CA ASP A 219 14.23 7.32 13.14
C ASP A 219 14.89 5.95 12.95
N LEU A 220 14.18 4.87 13.30
CA LEU A 220 14.61 3.50 13.03
C LEU A 220 14.60 3.17 11.53
N ASP A 221 13.63 3.64 10.76
CA ASP A 221 13.51 3.35 9.33
C ASP A 221 12.87 4.51 8.52
N PRO A 222 13.68 5.51 8.12
CA PRO A 222 13.16 6.72 7.45
C PRO A 222 12.77 6.50 5.98
N GLU A 223 13.05 5.31 5.42
CA GLU A 223 12.73 4.96 4.04
C GLU A 223 11.41 4.19 3.92
N ASP A 224 10.90 3.61 5.01
CA ASP A 224 9.70 2.81 4.98
C ASP A 224 8.43 3.67 4.90
N ALA A 225 7.78 3.60 3.74
CA ALA A 225 6.51 4.27 3.49
C ALA A 225 5.39 3.77 4.42
N ALA A 226 5.45 2.53 4.92
CA ALA A 226 4.40 1.98 5.79
C ALA A 226 4.28 2.76 7.12
N VAL A 227 5.40 3.26 7.65
CA VAL A 227 5.45 4.09 8.86
C VAL A 227 4.58 5.35 8.69
N HIS A 228 4.81 6.05 7.58
CA HIS A 228 4.06 7.27 7.24
C HIS A 228 2.59 6.98 6.95
N ALA A 229 2.29 5.89 6.26
CA ALA A 229 0.91 5.51 5.93
C ALA A 229 0.10 5.19 7.19
N ALA A 230 0.68 4.43 8.13
CA ALA A 230 0.03 4.11 9.40
C ALA A 230 -0.23 5.38 10.23
N HIS A 231 0.75 6.29 10.29
CA HIS A 231 0.57 7.55 11.02
C HIS A 231 -0.45 8.48 10.36
N ALA A 232 -0.46 8.55 9.04
CA ALA A 232 -1.41 9.35 8.29
C ALA A 232 -2.87 9.01 8.64
N VAL A 233 -3.21 7.71 8.70
CA VAL A 233 -4.56 7.26 9.05
C VAL A 233 -4.94 7.66 10.48
N ASN A 234 -4.04 7.50 11.44
CA ASN A 234 -4.28 7.89 12.84
C ASN A 234 -4.49 9.39 13.01
N MET A 235 -3.92 10.23 12.13
CA MET A 235 -4.07 11.67 12.15
C MET A 235 -5.35 12.19 11.48
N LEU A 236 -6.17 11.32 10.88
CA LEU A 236 -7.43 11.73 10.26
C LEU A 236 -8.51 12.08 11.31
N PRO A 237 -9.49 12.93 10.94
CA PRO A 237 -10.68 13.14 11.75
C PRO A 237 -11.43 11.83 12.02
N GLY A 238 -11.90 11.65 13.25
CA GLY A 238 -12.54 10.40 13.71
C GLY A 238 -11.58 9.38 14.33
N TRP A 239 -10.28 9.67 14.31
CA TRP A 239 -9.23 8.95 15.02
C TRP A 239 -8.61 9.89 16.06
N TYR A 240 -7.30 10.16 15.99
CA TYR A 240 -6.57 10.98 16.96
C TYR A 240 -6.26 12.40 16.49
N GLY A 241 -6.66 12.74 15.26
CA GLY A 241 -6.29 14.01 14.65
C GLY A 241 -7.44 14.86 14.13
N SER A 242 -7.04 15.87 13.37
CA SER A 242 -7.91 16.79 12.64
C SER A 242 -7.24 17.07 11.29
N LEU A 243 -7.98 17.59 10.31
CA LEU A 243 -7.37 17.94 9.01
C LEU A 243 -6.17 18.90 9.16
N SER A 244 -6.25 19.83 10.11
CA SER A 244 -5.13 20.74 10.40
C SER A 244 -3.92 20.03 11.01
N ALA A 245 -4.15 19.04 11.89
CA ALA A 245 -3.09 18.26 12.50
C ALA A 245 -2.45 17.32 11.49
N PHE A 246 -3.28 16.65 10.68
CA PHE A 246 -2.85 15.83 9.55
C PHE A 246 -1.89 16.57 8.63
N GLU A 247 -2.25 17.78 8.17
CA GLU A 247 -1.39 18.57 7.28
C GLU A 247 -0.07 18.98 7.96
N ARG A 248 -0.09 19.29 9.26
CA ARG A 248 1.13 19.60 10.02
C ARG A 248 2.05 18.38 10.12
N GLU A 249 1.50 17.19 10.39
CA GLU A 249 2.27 15.95 10.46
C GLU A 249 2.78 15.52 9.09
N ALA A 250 1.99 15.66 8.02
CA ALA A 250 2.43 15.39 6.65
C ALA A 250 3.64 16.26 6.26
N ARG A 251 3.68 17.53 6.68
CA ARG A 251 4.86 18.39 6.46
C ARG A 251 6.00 18.09 7.43
N ARG A 252 5.70 17.57 8.63
CA ARG A 252 6.71 17.14 9.60
C ARG A 252 7.44 15.89 9.11
N SER A 253 6.72 14.93 8.54
CA SER A 253 7.31 13.71 7.98
C SER A 253 8.37 14.04 6.92
N VAL A 254 8.13 15.04 6.08
CA VAL A 254 9.12 15.53 5.11
C VAL A 254 10.35 16.07 5.83
N ARG A 255 10.20 16.86 6.91
CA ARG A 255 11.37 17.37 7.65
C ARG A 255 12.22 16.24 8.26
N LEU A 256 11.58 15.15 8.69
CA LEU A 256 12.27 13.97 9.23
C LEU A 256 13.01 13.19 8.13
N THR A 257 12.46 13.14 6.92
CA THR A 257 12.93 12.21 5.86
C THR A 257 13.54 12.90 4.63
N ASN A 258 13.60 14.23 4.58
CA ASN A 258 14.03 14.98 3.39
C ASN A 258 15.42 14.60 2.90
N GLY A 259 16.34 14.26 3.81
CA GLY A 259 17.70 13.83 3.46
C GLY A 259 17.75 12.45 2.78
N VAL A 260 16.67 11.68 2.83
CA VAL A 260 16.63 10.27 2.42
C VAL A 260 15.59 10.03 1.31
N THR A 261 14.35 10.47 1.50
CA THR A 261 13.24 10.26 0.55
C THR A 261 12.63 11.54 0.00
N GLY A 262 13.28 12.70 0.24
CA GLY A 262 12.79 13.99 -0.23
C GLY A 262 11.40 14.30 0.33
N LYS A 263 10.43 14.51 -0.56
CA LYS A 263 9.03 14.81 -0.21
C LYS A 263 8.11 13.58 -0.28
N ALA A 264 8.66 12.37 -0.48
CA ALA A 264 7.86 11.16 -0.67
C ALA A 264 6.87 10.92 0.47
N SER A 265 7.26 11.18 1.72
CA SER A 265 6.41 10.99 2.89
C SER A 265 5.12 11.83 2.82
N TYR A 266 5.15 13.04 2.24
CA TYR A 266 3.95 13.86 2.05
C TYR A 266 2.97 13.17 1.10
N ALA A 267 3.47 12.63 -0.01
CA ALA A 267 2.62 11.87 -0.93
C ALA A 267 2.06 10.62 -0.28
N VAL A 268 2.86 9.88 0.48
CA VAL A 268 2.41 8.67 1.21
C VAL A 268 1.29 9.00 2.20
N PHE A 269 1.37 10.12 2.93
CA PHE A 269 0.30 10.57 3.82
C PHE A 269 -1.03 10.73 3.06
N HIS A 270 -0.99 11.45 1.94
CA HIS A 270 -2.20 11.72 1.17
C HIS A 270 -2.73 10.50 0.41
N ILE A 271 -1.86 9.58 -0.01
CA ILE A 271 -2.26 8.27 -0.58
C ILE A 271 -3.01 7.46 0.49
N ALA A 272 -2.44 7.31 1.69
CA ALA A 272 -3.07 6.58 2.77
C ALA A 272 -4.40 7.21 3.22
N ALA A 273 -4.47 8.55 3.27
CA ALA A 273 -5.70 9.27 3.54
C ALA A 273 -6.77 9.02 2.46
N ALA A 274 -6.38 9.03 1.18
CA ALA A 274 -7.29 8.74 0.08
C ALA A 274 -7.84 7.32 0.14
N GLU A 275 -7.03 6.35 0.52
CA GLU A 275 -7.47 4.97 0.70
C GLU A 275 -8.44 4.81 1.88
N ALA A 276 -8.22 5.53 2.97
CA ALA A 276 -9.05 5.47 4.17
C ALA A 276 -10.39 6.22 4.02
N LEU A 277 -10.37 7.39 3.37
CA LEU A 277 -11.55 8.24 3.18
C LEU A 277 -12.32 7.93 1.90
N GLY A 278 -11.70 7.25 0.94
CA GLY A 278 -12.23 7.06 -0.41
C GLY A 278 -12.07 8.28 -1.32
N ASP A 279 -11.46 9.36 -0.83
CA ASP A 279 -11.18 10.59 -1.58
C ASP A 279 -9.97 11.34 -0.96
N LEU A 280 -9.34 12.22 -1.74
CA LEU A 280 -8.21 13.03 -1.28
C LEU A 280 -8.60 13.98 -0.15
N SER A 281 -7.66 14.22 0.77
CA SER A 281 -7.86 15.23 1.81
C SER A 281 -8.08 16.62 1.20
N PRO A 282 -9.08 17.39 1.67
CA PRO A 282 -9.35 18.74 1.16
C PRO A 282 -8.26 19.75 1.53
N THR A 283 -7.35 19.41 2.45
CA THR A 283 -6.23 20.28 2.84
C THR A 283 -4.97 20.07 2.00
N MET A 284 -5.00 19.15 1.03
CA MET A 284 -3.83 18.79 0.23
C MET A 284 -3.31 19.99 -0.57
N ASP A 285 -2.03 20.28 -0.41
CA ASP A 285 -1.29 21.19 -1.28
C ASP A 285 -0.92 20.44 -2.56
N LEU A 286 -1.62 20.76 -3.66
CA LEU A 286 -1.47 20.03 -4.93
C LEU A 286 -0.04 20.05 -5.44
N GLU A 287 0.66 21.19 -5.42
CA GLU A 287 2.01 21.25 -5.99
C GLU A 287 2.99 20.45 -5.14
N PHE A 288 2.89 20.59 -3.81
CA PHE A 288 3.71 19.85 -2.87
C PHE A 288 3.43 18.34 -2.96
N PHE A 289 2.17 17.96 -3.19
CA PHE A 289 1.77 16.58 -3.44
C PHE A 289 2.39 16.01 -4.71
N LEU A 290 2.36 16.75 -5.82
CA LEU A 290 2.94 16.31 -7.10
C LEU A 290 4.47 16.14 -7.02
N GLU A 291 5.16 17.03 -6.29
CA GLU A 291 6.59 16.88 -6.01
C GLU A 291 6.86 15.66 -5.10
N GLY A 292 6.07 15.47 -4.05
CA GLY A 292 6.16 14.27 -3.22
C GLY A 292 5.90 12.99 -4.00
N LEU A 293 4.97 13.01 -4.94
CA LEU A 293 4.65 11.85 -5.77
C LEU A 293 5.78 11.53 -6.74
N HIS A 294 6.48 12.55 -7.24
CA HIS A 294 7.71 12.37 -8.01
C HIS A 294 8.79 11.67 -7.17
N ASP A 295 9.06 12.18 -5.96
CA ASP A 295 10.06 11.61 -5.07
C ASP A 295 9.70 10.17 -4.65
N TYR A 296 8.43 9.92 -4.33
CA TYR A 296 7.89 8.58 -4.03
C TYR A 296 8.21 7.57 -5.14
N GLN A 297 8.10 7.97 -6.41
CA GLN A 297 8.44 7.13 -7.56
C GLN A 297 9.95 6.95 -7.70
N VAL A 298 10.74 8.02 -7.54
CA VAL A 298 12.20 7.99 -7.71
C VAL A 298 12.90 7.16 -6.64
N THR A 299 12.40 7.15 -5.39
CA THR A 299 13.01 6.37 -4.29
C THR A 299 13.23 4.90 -4.65
N THR A 300 12.35 4.28 -5.45
CA THR A 300 12.48 2.86 -5.84
C THR A 300 12.58 2.62 -7.34
N GLY A 301 12.07 3.52 -8.18
CA GLY A 301 12.00 3.34 -9.64
C GLY A 301 11.13 2.15 -10.10
N CYS A 302 10.33 1.57 -9.21
CA CYS A 302 9.56 0.37 -9.47
C CYS A 302 8.27 0.62 -10.28
N GLN A 303 7.71 -0.43 -10.87
CA GLN A 303 6.48 -0.34 -11.65
C GLN A 303 5.23 -0.26 -10.79
N HIS A 304 5.25 -0.85 -9.59
CA HIS A 304 4.16 -0.72 -8.63
C HIS A 304 3.85 0.75 -8.30
N ARG A 305 4.85 1.52 -7.86
CA ARG A 305 4.69 2.94 -7.52
C ARG A 305 4.28 3.78 -8.73
N ALA A 306 4.84 3.50 -9.92
CA ALA A 306 4.42 4.17 -11.16
C ALA A 306 2.95 3.92 -11.50
N ASN A 307 2.46 2.68 -11.32
CA ASN A 307 1.05 2.33 -11.53
C ASN A 307 0.13 3.00 -10.51
N VAL A 308 0.49 2.99 -9.21
CA VAL A 308 -0.26 3.69 -8.15
C VAL A 308 -0.33 5.19 -8.43
N SER A 309 0.80 5.84 -8.74
CA SER A 309 0.85 7.26 -9.07
C SER A 309 0.02 7.59 -10.32
N ALA A 310 0.13 6.80 -11.38
CA ALA A 310 -0.66 7.00 -12.60
C ALA A 310 -2.17 6.85 -12.35
N ASN A 311 -2.59 5.84 -11.56
CA ASN A 311 -3.99 5.66 -11.19
C ASN A 311 -4.54 6.86 -10.44
N LEU A 312 -3.81 7.31 -9.41
CA LEU A 312 -4.24 8.43 -8.58
C LEU A 312 -4.35 9.74 -9.38
N LEU A 313 -3.32 10.05 -10.17
CA LEU A 313 -3.31 11.23 -11.03
C LEU A 313 -4.44 11.19 -12.08
N ALA A 314 -4.77 10.00 -12.59
CA ALA A 314 -5.89 9.83 -13.50
C ALA A 314 -7.23 10.10 -12.81
N GLY A 315 -7.43 9.59 -11.59
CA GLY A 315 -8.62 9.88 -10.77
C GLY A 315 -8.77 11.38 -10.47
N MET A 316 -7.67 12.04 -10.07
CA MET A 316 -7.62 13.49 -9.84
C MET A 316 -7.97 14.29 -11.09
N ALA A 317 -7.36 13.97 -12.22
CA ALA A 317 -7.62 14.67 -13.48
C ALA A 317 -9.07 14.45 -13.96
N LEU A 318 -9.65 13.27 -13.71
CA LEU A 318 -11.06 13.02 -13.97
C LEU A 318 -11.96 13.87 -13.06
N GLY A 319 -11.63 14.00 -11.78
CA GLY A 319 -12.33 14.88 -10.82
C GLY A 319 -12.30 16.35 -11.27
N PHE A 320 -11.11 16.92 -11.46
CA PHE A 320 -10.96 18.32 -11.87
C PHE A 320 -11.62 18.63 -13.22
N ARG A 321 -11.75 17.65 -14.13
CA ARG A 321 -12.53 17.84 -15.36
C ARG A 321 -14.02 17.98 -15.09
N LYS A 322 -14.57 17.23 -14.13
CA LYS A 322 -15.98 17.33 -13.74
C LYS A 322 -16.29 18.68 -13.09
N ASP A 323 -15.33 19.22 -12.34
CA ASP A 323 -15.44 20.54 -11.70
C ASP A 323 -15.37 21.71 -12.71
N GLY A 324 -14.90 21.46 -13.94
CA GLY A 324 -14.98 22.41 -15.05
C GLY A 324 -13.93 23.52 -14.97
N ALA A 325 -14.34 24.75 -15.32
CA ALA A 325 -13.42 25.87 -15.51
C ALA A 325 -12.68 26.27 -14.21
N ASP A 326 -13.32 26.10 -13.06
CA ASP A 326 -12.79 26.52 -11.76
C ASP A 326 -11.60 25.64 -11.30
N ALA A 327 -11.47 24.44 -11.85
CA ALA A 327 -10.36 23.51 -11.59
C ALA A 327 -9.35 23.42 -12.74
N ALA A 328 -9.38 24.35 -13.72
CA ALA A 328 -8.54 24.27 -14.92
C ALA A 328 -7.04 24.30 -14.61
N TYR A 329 -6.62 25.02 -13.56
CA TYR A 329 -5.24 25.07 -13.10
C TYR A 329 -4.78 23.71 -12.56
N GLN A 330 -5.56 23.15 -11.64
CA GLN A 330 -5.33 21.87 -10.98
C GLN A 330 -5.31 20.74 -12.01
N LEU A 331 -6.25 20.77 -12.95
CA LEU A 331 -6.29 19.86 -14.08
C LEU A 331 -5.01 19.94 -14.91
N THR A 332 -4.54 21.15 -15.24
CA THR A 332 -3.32 21.33 -16.05
C THR A 332 -2.09 20.74 -15.36
N LYS A 333 -1.90 21.02 -14.07
CA LYS A 333 -0.79 20.48 -13.27
C LYS A 333 -0.84 18.96 -13.15
N THR A 334 -2.01 18.43 -12.82
CA THR A 334 -2.24 16.98 -12.68
C THR A 334 -2.01 16.25 -13.99
N ARG A 335 -2.48 16.81 -15.12
CA ARG A 335 -2.24 16.24 -16.45
C ARG A 335 -0.77 16.23 -16.83
N ALA A 336 -0.03 17.29 -16.48
CA ALA A 336 1.40 17.35 -16.74
C ALA A 336 2.15 16.25 -15.96
N ALA A 337 1.82 16.08 -14.67
CA ALA A 337 2.36 15.00 -13.86
C ALA A 337 1.95 13.61 -14.39
N LEU A 338 0.68 13.41 -14.74
CA LEU A 338 0.20 12.14 -15.32
C LEU A 338 0.96 11.81 -16.61
N SER A 339 1.09 12.80 -17.50
CA SER A 339 1.86 12.68 -18.74
C SER A 339 3.30 12.27 -18.43
N ASP A 340 3.97 12.93 -17.48
CA ASP A 340 5.34 12.59 -17.09
C ASP A 340 5.47 11.15 -16.60
N VAL A 341 4.55 10.67 -15.74
CA VAL A 341 4.54 9.26 -15.30
C VAL A 341 4.34 8.31 -16.49
N LEU A 342 3.34 8.56 -17.34
CA LEU A 342 3.04 7.68 -18.45
C LEU A 342 4.18 7.62 -19.47
N TRP A 343 4.79 8.75 -19.84
CA TRP A 343 5.84 8.79 -20.85
C TRP A 343 7.20 8.31 -20.34
N ASN A 344 7.51 8.53 -19.06
CA ASN A 344 8.88 8.38 -18.56
C ASN A 344 9.05 7.28 -17.52
N ARG A 345 7.96 6.71 -16.97
CA ARG A 345 8.05 5.73 -15.86
C ARG A 345 7.16 4.51 -16.00
N LEU A 346 6.03 4.59 -16.68
CA LEU A 346 5.10 3.46 -16.80
C LEU A 346 5.46 2.56 -17.99
N ARG A 347 6.03 1.39 -17.72
CA ARG A 347 6.48 0.41 -18.72
C ARG A 347 5.49 -0.74 -18.92
N GLU A 348 4.64 -0.97 -17.93
CA GLU A 348 3.63 -2.04 -17.88
C GLU A 348 2.42 -1.60 -17.07
N ILE A 349 1.30 -2.29 -17.25
CA ILE A 349 0.05 -2.04 -16.53
C ILE A 349 -0.14 -3.17 -15.52
N GLN A 350 -0.23 -2.82 -14.24
CA GLN A 350 -0.48 -3.75 -13.13
C GLN A 350 -1.92 -3.60 -12.66
N MET A 351 -2.82 -4.49 -13.12
CA MET A 351 -4.27 -4.30 -12.97
C MET A 351 -4.73 -4.20 -11.51
N ASP A 352 -4.04 -4.83 -10.58
CA ASP A 352 -4.22 -4.71 -9.13
C ASP A 352 -4.18 -3.25 -8.64
N CYS A 353 -3.34 -2.41 -9.24
CA CYS A 353 -3.26 -0.97 -8.94
C CYS A 353 -4.41 -0.16 -9.55
N TRP A 354 -5.11 -0.70 -10.55
CA TRP A 354 -6.18 0.00 -11.30
C TRP A 354 -7.61 -0.45 -10.94
N VAL A 355 -7.76 -1.45 -10.06
CA VAL A 355 -9.07 -2.08 -9.73
C VAL A 355 -10.07 -1.09 -9.12
N ARG A 356 -9.63 -0.13 -8.31
CA ARG A 356 -10.52 0.79 -7.60
C ARG A 356 -11.20 1.81 -8.52
N GLN A 357 -10.67 2.01 -9.73
CA GLN A 357 -11.20 2.94 -10.73
C GLN A 357 -10.96 2.39 -12.14
N THR A 358 -11.69 1.36 -12.57
CA THR A 358 -11.47 0.74 -13.90
C THR A 358 -11.64 1.73 -15.07
N GLU A 359 -12.40 2.80 -14.87
CA GLU A 359 -12.55 3.90 -15.83
C GLU A 359 -11.30 4.80 -15.92
N SER A 360 -10.47 4.84 -14.88
CA SER A 360 -9.30 5.72 -14.81
C SER A 360 -8.18 5.29 -15.75
N LEU A 361 -8.02 3.99 -16.04
CA LEU A 361 -7.00 3.51 -16.98
C LEU A 361 -7.30 3.99 -18.41
N ALA A 362 -8.52 3.73 -18.89
CA ALA A 362 -8.92 4.16 -20.22
C ALA A 362 -8.94 5.69 -20.33
N PHE A 363 -9.39 6.37 -19.28
CA PHE A 363 -9.29 7.81 -19.17
C PHE A 363 -7.85 8.31 -19.27
N ALA A 364 -6.90 7.77 -18.50
CA ALA A 364 -5.49 8.17 -18.51
C ALA A 364 -4.86 8.06 -19.90
N MET A 365 -5.15 6.94 -20.59
CA MET A 365 -4.65 6.72 -21.94
C MET A 365 -5.27 7.69 -22.95
N ALA A 366 -6.56 7.97 -22.85
CA ALA A 366 -7.23 8.96 -23.70
C ALA A 366 -6.73 10.38 -23.41
N GLU A 367 -6.51 10.70 -22.14
CA GLU A 367 -6.07 11.98 -21.62
C GLU A 367 -4.72 12.40 -22.19
N VAL A 368 -3.77 11.46 -22.22
CA VAL A 368 -2.38 11.73 -22.63
C VAL A 368 -2.15 11.43 -24.11
N PHE A 369 -2.77 10.38 -24.67
CA PHE A 369 -2.51 9.90 -26.02
C PHE A 369 -3.66 10.12 -27.02
N GLY A 370 -4.78 10.70 -26.61
CA GLY A 370 -6.02 10.88 -27.39
C GLY A 370 -5.82 11.35 -28.84
N PRO A 371 -5.07 12.44 -29.09
CA PRO A 371 -4.81 12.91 -30.46
C PRO A 371 -4.11 11.87 -31.34
N ALA A 372 -3.18 11.07 -30.79
CA ALA A 372 -2.50 10.01 -31.53
C ALA A 372 -3.40 8.80 -31.75
N LEU A 373 -4.19 8.42 -30.74
CA LEU A 373 -5.17 7.34 -30.83
C LEU A 373 -6.20 7.63 -31.93
N LYS A 374 -6.69 8.86 -32.04
CA LYS A 374 -7.59 9.30 -33.14
C LYS A 374 -7.01 9.03 -34.54
N ARG A 375 -5.68 9.13 -34.69
CA ARG A 375 -4.97 8.83 -35.95
C ARG A 375 -4.65 7.34 -36.13
N GLY A 376 -5.22 6.47 -35.30
CA GLY A 376 -5.00 5.02 -35.36
C GLY A 376 -3.70 4.55 -34.71
N ALA A 377 -3.02 5.40 -33.93
CA ALA A 377 -1.83 4.96 -33.19
C ALA A 377 -2.19 3.91 -32.12
N ARG A 378 -1.22 3.06 -31.80
CA ARG A 378 -1.25 2.13 -30.67
C ARG A 378 -0.30 2.63 -29.59
N ILE A 379 -0.64 2.39 -28.33
CA ILE A 379 0.20 2.69 -27.17
C ILE A 379 1.15 1.52 -26.98
N VAL A 380 2.45 1.78 -27.01
CA VAL A 380 3.52 0.78 -26.92
C VAL A 380 4.52 1.22 -25.86
N ARG A 381 5.38 0.31 -25.39
CA ARG A 381 6.52 0.69 -24.56
C ARG A 381 7.55 1.45 -25.42
N ARG A 382 8.03 2.58 -24.91
CA ARG A 382 9.08 3.39 -25.53
C ARG A 382 10.05 3.89 -24.47
N GLY A 383 11.24 3.27 -24.40
CA GLY A 383 12.21 3.55 -23.35
C GLY A 383 11.67 3.15 -21.97
N GLU A 384 11.70 4.10 -21.05
CA GLU A 384 11.29 3.93 -19.65
C GLU A 384 9.79 4.19 -19.39
N GLY A 385 9.02 4.52 -20.43
CA GLY A 385 7.58 4.63 -20.30
C GLY A 385 6.80 4.17 -21.53
N LEU A 386 5.60 4.70 -21.65
CA LEU A 386 4.69 4.51 -22.77
C LEU A 386 4.98 5.50 -23.89
N GLY A 387 4.60 5.14 -25.10
CA GLY A 387 4.59 6.03 -26.24
C GLY A 387 3.59 5.57 -27.29
N THR A 388 3.54 6.28 -28.41
CA THR A 388 2.60 5.96 -29.50
C THR A 388 3.34 5.53 -30.76
N LEU A 389 2.78 4.52 -31.43
CA LEU A 389 3.26 3.99 -32.71
C LEU A 389 2.10 3.93 -33.71
N VAL A 390 2.25 4.63 -34.84
CA VAL A 390 1.35 4.46 -35.98
C VAL A 390 1.92 3.34 -36.85
N ARG A 391 1.24 2.20 -36.92
CA ARG A 391 1.62 1.15 -37.88
C ARG A 391 1.30 1.67 -39.28
N ARG A 392 2.31 1.79 -40.15
CA ARG A 392 2.08 1.99 -41.58
C ARG A 392 1.53 0.67 -42.12
N THR A 393 0.33 0.71 -42.68
CA THR A 393 -0.29 -0.40 -43.41
C THR A 393 0.45 -0.68 -44.70
#